data_AF-A0A662H9K8-F1
#
_entry.id   AF-A0A662H9K8-F1
#
_cell.length_a   1.000
_cell.length_b   1.000
_cell.length_c   1.000
_cell.angle_alpha   90.00
_cell.angle_beta   90.00
_cell.angle_gamma   90.00
#
_symmetry.space_group_name_H-M   'P 1'
#
loop_
_entity.id
_entity.type
_entity.pdbx_description
1 polymer ?
#
loop_
_entity_poly.entity_id
_entity_poly.type
_entity_poly.pdbx_seq_one_letter_code
_entity_poly.pdbx_strand_id
1 'polypeptide(L)'
;MAEPKKIILVSATWAPFHSKLRKICEELASDANLEFEEKLEDWIFLKKHGEKDELGGSDIPQVFIEYDDGSIKHILTKVPLKDGKPDFEEAKEILKNRIS
;
A
#
# COMPACT_ATOMS: atom_id res chain seq x y z
N MET A 1 -6.46 -15.18 14.58
CA MET A 1 -6.62 -14.20 13.49
C MET A 1 -5.27 -14.13 12.81
N ALA A 2 -5.21 -14.07 11.48
CA ALA A 2 -3.91 -13.98 10.82
C ALA A 2 -3.27 -12.62 11.17
N GLU A 3 -1.99 -12.64 11.50
CA GLU A 3 -1.20 -11.49 11.92
C GLU A 3 -0.51 -10.86 10.70
N PRO A 4 -0.44 -9.52 10.61
CA PRO A 4 0.33 -8.85 9.58
C PRO A 4 1.78 -9.34 9.59
N LYS A 5 2.31 -9.66 8.41
CA LYS A 5 3.68 -10.17 8.25
C LYS A 5 4.54 -9.25 7.38
N LYS A 6 3.96 -8.72 6.30
CA LYS A 6 4.69 -7.91 5.32
C LYS A 6 3.82 -6.80 4.74
N ILE A 7 4.38 -5.62 4.56
CA ILE A 7 3.80 -4.50 3.81
C ILE A 7 4.34 -4.55 2.38
N ILE A 8 3.45 -4.51 1.39
CA ILE A 8 3.81 -4.54 -0.03
C ILE A 8 3.34 -3.23 -0.67
N LEU A 9 4.25 -2.49 -1.29
CA LEU A 9 3.94 -1.32 -2.11
C LEU A 9 4.11 -1.66 -3.58
N VAL A 10 3.03 -1.58 -4.36
CA VAL A 10 3.10 -1.65 -5.82
C VAL A 10 3.01 -0.24 -6.38
N SER A 11 4.06 0.20 -7.07
CA SER A 11 4.19 1.59 -7.54
C SER A 11 5.00 1.65 -8.84
N ALA A 12 5.18 2.84 -9.40
CA ALA A 12 6.22 3.11 -10.38
C ALA A 12 7.07 4.28 -9.89
N THR A 13 8.31 4.38 -10.39
CA THR A 13 9.23 5.47 -10.04
C THR A 13 8.73 6.83 -10.53
N TRP A 14 7.95 6.85 -11.61
CA TRP A 14 7.29 8.03 -12.16
C TRP A 14 5.93 8.31 -11.52
N ALA A 15 5.38 7.37 -10.72
CA ALA A 15 4.06 7.52 -10.15
C ALA A 15 4.04 8.63 -9.09
N PRO A 16 2.95 9.41 -9.02
CA PRO A 16 2.81 10.44 -8.01
C PRO A 16 2.89 9.81 -6.62
N PHE A 17 3.57 10.50 -5.71
CA PHE A 17 3.69 10.12 -4.30
C PHE A 17 4.43 8.82 -3.99
N HIS A 18 5.01 8.14 -4.99
CA HIS A 18 5.82 6.94 -4.84
C HIS A 18 6.84 7.06 -3.69
N SER A 19 7.74 8.06 -3.75
CA SER A 19 8.80 8.21 -2.75
C SER A 19 8.26 8.45 -1.34
N LYS A 20 7.12 9.12 -1.22
CA LYS A 20 6.53 9.44 0.08
C LYS A 20 5.80 8.24 0.68
N LEU A 21 5.03 7.50 -0.13
CA LEU A 21 4.38 6.27 0.30
C LEU A 21 5.38 5.17 0.61
N ARG A 22 6.44 5.03 -0.20
CA ARG A 22 7.55 4.11 0.08
C ARG A 22 8.12 4.36 1.46
N LYS A 23 8.44 5.62 1.78
CA LYS A 23 8.97 6.00 3.09
C LYS A 23 7.98 5.69 4.22
N ILE A 24 6.70 6.01 4.05
CA ILE A 24 5.65 5.70 5.06
C ILE A 24 5.56 4.20 5.31
N CYS A 25 5.56 3.38 4.25
CA CYS A 25 5.48 1.93 4.36
C CYS A 25 6.74 1.34 5.03
N GLU A 26 7.93 1.82 4.65
CA GLU A 26 9.20 1.39 5.25
C GLU A 26 9.26 1.75 6.74
N GLU A 27 8.85 2.96 7.11
CA GLU A 27 8.78 3.40 8.52
C GLU A 27 7.80 2.53 9.32
N LEU A 28 6.59 2.31 8.81
CA LEU A 28 5.58 1.50 9.50
C LEU A 28 5.98 0.03 9.62
N ALA A 29 6.59 -0.53 8.58
CA ALA A 29 7.10 -1.90 8.63
C ALA A 29 8.19 -2.03 9.69
N SER A 30 9.12 -1.08 9.74
CA SER A 30 10.18 -1.06 10.75
C SER A 30 9.63 -0.94 12.18
N ASP A 31 8.67 -0.04 12.41
CA ASP A 31 8.06 0.21 13.72
C ASP A 31 7.28 -1.02 14.24
N ALA A 32 6.64 -1.74 13.33
CA ALA A 32 5.86 -2.93 13.62
C ALA A 32 6.62 -4.26 13.46
N ASN A 33 7.93 -4.21 13.18
CA ASN A 33 8.77 -5.39 12.91
C ASN A 33 8.21 -6.31 11.81
N LEU A 34 7.71 -5.71 10.73
CA LEU A 34 7.23 -6.37 9.52
C LEU A 34 8.25 -6.30 8.39
N GLU A 35 8.15 -7.21 7.42
CA GLU A 35 8.90 -7.08 6.17
C GLU A 35 8.31 -5.96 5.30
N PHE A 36 9.15 -5.26 4.54
CA PHE A 36 8.72 -4.30 3.53
C PHE A 36 9.20 -4.76 2.15
N GLU A 37 8.28 -4.79 1.18
CA GLU A 37 8.59 -5.16 -0.20
C GLU A 37 8.02 -4.12 -1.17
N GLU A 38 8.87 -3.65 -2.08
CA GLU A 38 8.48 -2.76 -3.15
C GLU A 38 8.46 -3.51 -4.48
N LYS A 39 7.33 -3.41 -5.19
CA LYS A 39 7.11 -4.00 -6.51
C LYS A 39 6.90 -2.88 -7.52
N LEU A 40 7.90 -2.65 -8.37
CA LEU A 40 7.79 -1.64 -9.41
C LEU A 40 7.08 -2.19 -10.65
N GLU A 41 6.00 -1.52 -11.07
CA GLU A 41 5.24 -1.82 -12.29
C GLU A 41 4.80 -3.31 -12.38
N ASP A 42 4.53 -3.94 -11.24
CA ASP A 42 4.07 -5.34 -11.18
C ASP A 42 2.57 -5.43 -11.48
N TRP A 43 2.25 -5.33 -12.77
CA TRP A 43 0.88 -5.41 -13.28
C TRP A 43 0.24 -6.78 -13.05
N ILE A 44 1.04 -7.85 -12.91
CA ILE A 44 0.54 -9.20 -12.64
C ILE A 44 -0.01 -9.24 -11.20
N PHE A 45 0.74 -8.67 -10.25
CA PHE A 45 0.29 -8.55 -8.88
C PHE A 45 -0.98 -7.70 -8.77
N LEU A 46 -1.02 -6.52 -9.40
CA LEU A 46 -2.20 -5.66 -9.42
C LEU A 46 -3.41 -6.34 -10.05
N LYS A 47 -3.21 -7.11 -11.13
CA LYS A 47 -4.32 -7.85 -11.76
C LYS A 47 -4.93 -8.89 -10.83
N LYS A 48 -4.12 -9.48 -9.94
CA LYS A 48 -4.50 -10.55 -9.02
C LYS A 48 -5.04 -10.05 -7.68
N HIS A 49 -4.41 -9.02 -7.12
CA HIS A 49 -4.66 -8.53 -5.76
C HIS A 49 -5.08 -7.06 -5.70
N GLY A 50 -4.76 -6.29 -6.73
CA GLY A 50 -5.01 -4.86 -6.79
C GLY A 50 -6.46 -4.49 -7.02
N GLU A 51 -6.79 -3.28 -6.59
CA GLU A 51 -8.06 -2.66 -6.90
C GLU A 51 -8.07 -2.22 -8.37
N LYS A 52 -9.21 -2.44 -9.03
CA LYS A 52 -9.45 -2.01 -10.40
C LYS A 52 -10.56 -1.00 -10.36
N ASP A 53 -10.35 0.11 -11.06
CA ASP A 53 -11.38 1.10 -11.27
C ASP A 53 -12.45 0.53 -12.24
N GLU A 54 -13.59 1.21 -12.41
CA GLU A 54 -14.75 0.69 -13.16
C GLU A 54 -14.43 0.40 -14.65
N LEU A 55 -13.35 0.99 -15.16
CA LEU A 55 -12.84 0.80 -16.52
C LEU A 55 -11.75 -0.29 -16.62
N GLY A 56 -11.46 -1.01 -15.54
CA GLY A 56 -10.46 -2.07 -15.50
C GLY A 56 -9.00 -1.60 -15.39
N GLY A 57 -8.77 -0.30 -15.21
CA GLY A 57 -7.46 0.27 -14.93
C GLY A 57 -7.08 0.10 -13.46
N SER A 58 -5.82 -0.25 -13.19
CA SER A 58 -5.25 -0.20 -11.84
C SER A 58 -4.46 1.10 -11.70
N ASP A 59 -4.96 2.01 -10.86
CA ASP A 59 -4.20 3.17 -10.43
C ASP A 59 -3.06 2.72 -9.51
N ILE A 60 -1.86 3.25 -9.73
CA ILE A 60 -0.71 3.11 -8.84
C ILE A 60 -0.35 4.48 -8.28
N PRO A 61 0.18 4.57 -7.05
CA PRO A 61 0.61 3.48 -6.15
C PRO A 61 -0.51 2.80 -5.34
N GLN A 62 -0.40 1.48 -5.12
CA GLN A 62 -1.25 0.70 -4.22
C GLN A 62 -0.45 0.02 -3.10
N VAL A 63 -1.01 -0.02 -1.89
CA VAL A 63 -0.41 -0.64 -0.70
C VAL A 63 -1.25 -1.84 -0.24
N PHE A 64 -0.54 -2.91 0.12
CA PHE A 64 -1.11 -4.17 0.58
C PHE A 64 -0.43 -4.64 1.85
N ILE A 65 -1.12 -5.52 2.58
CA ILE A 65 -0.56 -6.28 3.70
C ILE A 65 -0.70 -7.76 3.41
N GLU A 66 0.41 -8.48 3.48
CA GLU A 66 0.45 -9.94 3.53
C GLU A 66 0.46 -10.38 5.00
N TYR A 67 -0.41 -11.34 5.32
CA TYR A 67 -0.56 -11.92 6.64
C TYR A 67 0.16 -13.28 6.74
N ASP A 68 0.38 -13.78 7.95
CA ASP A 68 1.10 -15.05 8.18
C ASP A 68 0.45 -16.27 7.52
N ASP A 69 -0.88 -16.24 7.33
CA ASP A 69 -1.64 -17.29 6.63
C ASP A 69 -1.47 -17.26 5.10
N GLY A 70 -0.70 -16.28 4.58
CA GLY A 70 -0.48 -16.05 3.16
C GLY A 70 -1.60 -15.25 2.48
N SER A 71 -2.59 -14.76 3.24
CA SER A 71 -3.60 -13.86 2.67
C SER A 71 -3.00 -12.48 2.39
N ILE A 72 -3.42 -11.87 1.28
CA ILE A 72 -3.00 -10.52 0.89
C ILE A 72 -4.24 -9.63 0.85
N LYS A 73 -4.21 -8.53 1.59
CA LYS A 73 -5.30 -7.53 1.58
C LYS A 73 -4.83 -6.21 1.00
N HIS A 74 -5.63 -5.69 0.08
CA HIS A 74 -5.52 -4.33 -0.40
C HIS A 74 -5.90 -3.34 0.70
N ILE A 75 -5.07 -2.33 0.94
CA ILE A 75 -5.28 -1.33 2.00
C ILE A 75 -5.51 0.07 1.43
N LEU A 76 -4.75 0.47 0.41
CA LEU A 76 -4.78 1.84 -0.10
C LEU A 76 -4.44 1.86 -1.60
N THR A 77 -5.31 2.44 -2.44
CA THR A 77 -5.04 2.66 -3.89
C THR A 77 -4.86 4.15 -4.24
N LYS A 78 -5.44 5.06 -3.45
CA LYS A 78 -5.34 6.51 -3.65
C LYS A 78 -5.06 7.17 -2.30
N VAL A 79 -4.10 8.09 -2.27
CA VAL A 79 -3.83 8.90 -1.07
C VAL A 79 -5.09 9.71 -0.76
N PRO A 80 -5.60 9.71 0.48
CA PRO A 80 -6.76 10.51 0.85
C PRO A 80 -6.51 12.00 0.59
N LEU A 81 -7.59 12.76 0.40
CA LEU A 81 -7.50 14.19 0.15
C LEU A 81 -8.10 14.96 1.34
N LYS A 82 -7.35 15.92 1.86
CA LYS A 82 -7.80 16.90 2.85
C LYS A 82 -7.69 18.30 2.27
N ASP A 83 -8.81 19.01 2.19
CA ASP A 83 -8.91 20.33 1.55
C ASP A 83 -8.34 20.36 0.11
N GLY A 84 -8.54 19.27 -0.63
CA GLY A 84 -8.05 19.12 -2.00
C GLY A 84 -6.55 18.84 -2.13
N LYS A 85 -5.83 18.63 -1.02
CA LYS A 85 -4.42 18.25 -0.99
C LYS A 85 -4.24 16.81 -0.50
N PRO A 86 -3.21 16.09 -0.97
CA PRO A 86 -2.91 14.74 -0.49
C PRO A 86 -2.62 14.74 1.01
N ASP A 87 -3.39 13.95 1.76
CA ASP A 87 -3.24 13.74 3.19
C ASP A 87 -2.47 12.44 3.45
N PHE A 88 -1.18 12.61 3.74
CA PHE A 88 -0.29 11.51 4.05
C PHE A 88 -0.37 11.06 5.51
N GLU A 89 -0.87 11.92 6.39
CA GLU A 89 -1.06 11.57 7.80
C GLU A 89 -2.23 10.59 7.90
N GLU A 90 -3.35 10.88 7.23
CA GLU A 90 -4.49 9.98 7.16
C GLU A 90 -4.14 8.66 6.48
N ALA A 91 -3.36 8.69 5.39
CA ALA A 91 -2.85 7.47 4.75
C ALA A 91 -2.02 6.61 5.73
N LYS A 92 -1.15 7.23 6.52
CA LYS A 92 -0.33 6.55 7.53
C LYS A 92 -1.21 5.96 8.64
N GLU A 93 -2.22 6.67 9.11
CA GLU A 93 -3.16 6.18 10.12
C GLU A 93 -3.99 4.99 9.64
N ILE A 94 -4.49 5.03 8.39
CA ILE A 94 -5.19 3.89 7.77
C ILE A 94 -4.32 2.65 7.77
N LEU A 95 -3.05 2.79 7.33
CA LEU A 95 -2.09 1.68 7.31
C LEU A 95 -1.81 1.17 8.73
N LYS A 96 -1.55 2.06 9.68
CA LYS A 96 -1.28 1.70 11.08
C LYS A 96 -2.43 0.92 11.70
N ASN A 97 -3.68 1.35 11.49
CA ASN A 97 -4.89 0.67 11.97
C ASN A 97 -5.11 -0.73 11.36
N ARG A 98 -4.38 -1.10 10.30
CA ARG A 98 -4.45 -2.44 9.69
C ARG A 98 -3.31 -3.36 10.15
N ILE A 99 -2.26 -2.76 10.71
CA ILE A 99 -1.08 -3.44 11.23
C ILE A 99 -1.21 -3.70 12.74
N SER A 100 -1.91 -2.82 13.47
CA SER A 100 -2.14 -2.90 14.93
C SER A 100 -3.34 -3.76 15.32
#